data_AF-A0A377JZS4-F1
#
_entry.id   AF-A0A377JZS4-F1
#
_cell.length_a   1.000
_cell.length_b   1.000
_cell.length_c   1.000
_cell.angle_alpha   90.00
_cell.angle_beta   90.00
_cell.angle_gamma   90.00
#
_symmetry.space_group_name_H-M   'P 1'
#
loop_
_entity.id
_entity.type
_entity.pdbx_description
1 polymer ?
#
loop_
_entity_poly.entity_id
_entity_poly.type
_entity_poly.pdbx_seq_one_letter_code
_entity_poly.pdbx_strand_id
1 'polypeptide(L)'
;MLPRDPLESLRVRKIEALADGIMDAGLVSVREQARPAAQQSEDELLRQREKINRSLDVLEGYLVDGTLKTDTVNLATIAIACAVGYLNFRRVAPGWCVDRPHLVKLVENLFSRESFARTEPPKA
;
A
#
# COMPACT_ATOMS: atom_id res chain seq x y z
N MET A 1 12.73 0.17 -14.44
CA MET A 1 11.63 -0.31 -13.57
C MET A 1 10.25 -0.18 -14.20
N LEU A 2 10.10 0.51 -15.33
CA LEU A 2 8.92 0.44 -16.19
C LEU A 2 9.24 -0.33 -17.48
N PRO A 3 8.30 -1.13 -18.01
CA PRO A 3 8.40 -1.72 -19.34
C PRO A 3 8.54 -0.67 -20.45
N ARG A 4 9.19 -1.02 -21.55
CA ARG A 4 9.26 -0.18 -22.76
C ARG A 4 7.96 -0.22 -23.56
N ASP A 5 7.27 -1.35 -23.55
CA ASP A 5 5.98 -1.48 -24.19
C ASP A 5 4.96 -0.54 -23.52
N PRO A 6 4.25 0.32 -24.28
CA PRO A 6 3.33 1.29 -23.71
C PRO A 6 2.17 0.67 -22.92
N LEU A 7 1.65 -0.47 -23.37
CA LEU A 7 0.51 -1.11 -22.72
C LEU A 7 0.95 -1.75 -21.40
N GLU A 8 2.08 -2.45 -21.37
CA GLU A 8 2.64 -2.99 -20.13
C GLU A 8 3.05 -1.88 -19.16
N SER A 9 3.59 -0.76 -19.66
CA SER A 9 3.89 0.42 -18.84
C SER A 9 2.64 1.02 -18.20
N LEU A 10 1.54 1.12 -18.96
CA LEU A 10 0.25 1.58 -18.44
C LEU A 10 -0.28 0.66 -17.35
N ARG A 11 -0.15 -0.67 -17.50
CA ARG A 11 -0.56 -1.64 -16.48
C ARG A 11 0.20 -1.44 -15.18
N VAL A 12 1.53 -1.29 -15.24
CA VAL A 12 2.35 -1.04 -14.05
C VAL A 12 1.95 0.28 -13.38
N ARG A 13 1.74 1.36 -14.15
CA ARG A 13 1.30 2.66 -13.62
C ARG A 13 -0.09 2.60 -12.98
N LYS A 14 -1.01 1.81 -13.52
CA LYS A 14 -2.34 1.64 -12.92
C LYS A 14 -2.25 1.01 -11.52
N ILE A 15 -1.36 0.03 -11.35
CA ILE A 15 -1.15 -0.62 -10.05
C ILE A 15 -0.42 0.31 -9.08
N GLU A 16 0.55 1.08 -9.56
CA GLU A 16 1.19 2.14 -8.75
C GLU A 16 0.16 3.18 -8.29
N ALA A 17 -0.70 3.70 -9.18
CA ALA A 17 -1.76 4.61 -8.80
C ALA A 17 -2.74 4.04 -7.75
N LEU A 18 -2.97 2.71 -7.76
CA LEU A 18 -3.74 2.04 -6.71
C LEU A 18 -3.02 2.07 -5.36
N ALA A 19 -1.70 1.86 -5.34
CA ALA A 19 -0.88 1.95 -4.13
C ALA A 19 -0.80 3.39 -3.59
N ASP A 20 -0.71 4.38 -4.48
CA ASP A 20 -0.77 5.80 -4.09
C ASP A 20 -2.13 6.14 -3.46
N GLY A 21 -3.24 5.62 -4.01
CA GLY A 21 -4.55 5.76 -3.41
C GLY A 21 -4.67 5.19 -1.99
N ILE A 22 -3.92 4.13 -1.68
CA ILE A 22 -3.81 3.60 -0.30
C ILE A 22 -3.07 4.60 0.60
N MET A 23 -1.96 5.17 0.14
CA MET A 23 -1.21 6.18 0.89
C MET A 23 -2.02 7.45 1.14
N ASP A 24 -2.77 7.92 0.14
CA ASP A 24 -3.65 9.09 0.26
C ASP A 24 -4.73 8.87 1.30
N ALA A 25 -5.43 7.73 1.25
CA ALA A 25 -6.43 7.37 2.25
C ALA A 25 -5.82 7.23 3.65
N GLY A 26 -4.61 6.68 3.73
CA GLY A 26 -3.83 6.62 4.97
C GLY A 26 -3.50 8.00 5.53
N LEU A 27 -3.04 8.92 4.69
CA LEU A 27 -2.73 10.30 5.06
C LEU A 27 -3.97 11.04 5.58
N VAL A 28 -5.11 10.91 4.89
CA VAL A 28 -6.38 11.50 5.34
C VAL A 28 -6.76 10.95 6.71
N SER A 29 -6.65 9.63 6.91
CA SER A 29 -6.96 8.99 8.21
C SER A 29 -6.09 9.54 9.35
N VAL A 30 -4.78 9.70 9.11
CA VAL A 30 -3.86 10.28 10.11
C VAL A 30 -4.21 11.73 10.42
N ARG A 31 -4.49 12.54 9.40
CA ARG A 31 -4.86 13.95 9.58
C ARG A 31 -6.16 14.08 10.35
N GLU A 32 -7.14 13.24 10.05
CA GLU A 32 -8.43 13.26 10.74
C GLU A 32 -8.29 12.87 12.21
N GLN A 33 -7.52 11.84 12.53
CA GLN A 33 -7.22 11.44 13.91
C GLN A 33 -6.42 12.48 14.71
N ALA A 34 -5.67 13.35 14.02
CA ALA A 34 -4.93 14.44 14.65
C ALA A 34 -5.82 15.64 15.01
N ARG A 35 -7.05 15.71 14.49
CA ARG A 35 -8.00 16.79 14.83
C ARG A 35 -8.52 16.62 16.26
N PRO A 36 -9.00 17.70 16.92
CA PRO A 36 -9.68 17.58 18.20
C PRO A 36 -10.83 16.57 18.11
N ALA A 37 -11.00 15.71 19.12
CA ALA A 37 -11.95 14.60 19.09
C ALA A 37 -13.38 15.02 18.68
N ALA A 38 -13.85 16.18 19.17
CA ALA A 38 -15.17 16.73 18.84
C ALA A 38 -15.35 17.17 17.37
N GLN A 39 -14.26 17.28 16.61
CA GLN A 39 -14.25 17.67 15.19
C GLN A 39 -13.91 16.49 14.27
N GLN A 40 -13.66 15.31 14.82
CA GLN A 40 -13.39 14.10 14.04
C GLN A 40 -14.70 13.54 13.47
N SER A 41 -14.65 13.14 12.21
CA SER A 41 -15.72 12.43 11.52
C SER A 41 -15.41 10.93 11.50
N GLU A 42 -16.20 10.16 12.24
CA GLU A 42 -16.11 8.70 12.23
C GLU A 42 -16.43 8.13 10.84
N ASP A 43 -17.42 8.70 10.15
CA ASP A 43 -17.80 8.32 8.79
C ASP A 43 -16.64 8.50 7.79
N GLU A 44 -15.83 9.55 7.97
CA GLU A 44 -14.67 9.78 7.10
C GLU A 44 -13.58 8.74 7.37
N LEU A 45 -13.29 8.45 8.65
CA LEU A 45 -12.34 7.40 9.03
C LEU A 45 -12.76 6.03 8.49
N LEU A 46 -14.04 5.69 8.60
CA LEU A 46 -14.58 4.44 8.07
C LEU A 46 -14.43 4.38 6.54
N ARG A 47 -14.81 5.45 5.83
CA ARG A 47 -14.70 5.55 4.38
C ARG A 47 -13.26 5.37 3.90
N GLN A 48 -12.28 5.99 4.57
CA GLN A 48 -10.87 5.84 4.18
C GLN A 48 -10.34 4.43 4.49
N ARG A 49 -10.76 3.82 5.61
CA ARG A 49 -10.44 2.42 5.93
C ARG A 49 -10.98 1.45 4.87
N GLU A 50 -12.21 1.66 4.40
CA GLU A 50 -12.81 0.84 3.34
C GLU A 50 -12.03 0.95 2.02
N LYS A 51 -11.61 2.16 1.64
CA LYS A 51 -10.77 2.36 0.43
C LYS A 51 -9.46 1.59 0.54
N ILE A 52 -8.79 1.68 1.69
CA ILE A 52 -7.53 0.96 1.95
C ILE A 52 -7.77 -0.54 1.81
N ASN A 53 -8.73 -1.10 2.55
CA ASN A 53 -9.00 -2.54 2.55
C ASN A 53 -9.35 -3.06 1.16
N ARG A 54 -10.27 -2.40 0.45
CA ARG A 54 -10.66 -2.81 -0.91
C ARG A 54 -9.49 -2.76 -1.90
N SER A 55 -8.61 -1.77 -1.75
CA SER A 55 -7.43 -1.66 -2.62
C SER A 55 -6.42 -2.77 -2.32
N LEU A 56 -6.21 -3.10 -1.05
CA LEU A 56 -5.37 -4.23 -0.63
C LEU A 56 -5.94 -5.56 -1.13
N ASP A 57 -7.26 -5.75 -1.12
CA ASP A 57 -7.92 -6.96 -1.65
C ASP A 57 -7.69 -7.10 -3.17
N VAL A 58 -7.75 -5.99 -3.91
CA VAL A 58 -7.44 -6.00 -5.35
C VAL A 58 -5.98 -6.37 -5.59
N LEU A 59 -5.05 -5.86 -4.78
CA LEU A 59 -3.63 -6.19 -4.89
C LEU A 59 -3.35 -7.66 -4.57
N GLU A 60 -4.00 -8.22 -3.55
CA GLU A 60 -3.95 -9.66 -3.27
C GLU A 60 -4.48 -10.46 -4.46
N GLY A 61 -5.60 -10.04 -5.05
CA GLY A 61 -6.15 -10.65 -6.26
C GLY A 61 -5.17 -10.69 -7.43
N TYR A 62 -4.44 -9.59 -7.68
CA TYR A 62 -3.40 -9.54 -8.72
C TYR A 62 -2.21 -10.46 -8.43
N LEU A 63 -1.93 -10.77 -7.18
CA LEU A 63 -0.88 -11.73 -6.82
C LEU A 63 -1.36 -13.18 -6.98
N VAL A 64 -2.64 -13.43 -6.68
CA VAL A 64 -3.27 -14.75 -6.85
C VAL A 64 -3.42 -15.12 -8.33
N ASP A 65 -3.85 -14.17 -9.17
CA ASP A 65 -4.04 -14.41 -10.61
C ASP A 65 -2.74 -14.35 -11.44
N GLY A 66 -1.62 -13.97 -10.80
CA GLY A 66 -0.30 -13.90 -11.41
C GLY A 66 0.00 -12.63 -12.21
N THR A 67 -0.91 -11.64 -12.21
CA THR A 67 -0.67 -10.30 -12.78
C THR A 67 0.53 -9.62 -12.11
N LEU A 68 0.67 -9.80 -10.80
CA LEU A 68 1.85 -9.47 -10.02
C LEU A 68 2.53 -10.75 -9.56
N LYS A 69 3.86 -10.70 -9.42
CA LYS A 69 4.64 -11.78 -8.81
C LYS A 69 5.36 -11.24 -7.59
N THR A 70 5.45 -12.07 -6.57
CA THR A 70 6.06 -11.76 -5.26
C THR A 70 7.56 -11.43 -5.35
N ASP A 71 8.23 -11.85 -6.42
CA ASP A 71 9.68 -11.60 -6.63
C ASP A 71 9.96 -10.50 -7.66
N THR A 72 8.93 -9.89 -8.25
CA THR A 72 9.10 -8.82 -9.25
C THR A 72 9.49 -7.52 -8.54
N VAL A 73 10.52 -6.85 -9.08
CA VAL A 73 10.89 -5.49 -8.65
C VAL A 73 10.65 -4.51 -9.81
N ASN A 74 9.55 -3.78 -9.72
CA ASN A 74 9.15 -2.72 -10.64
C ASN A 74 8.47 -1.55 -9.89
N LEU A 75 8.07 -0.50 -10.62
CA LEU A 75 7.43 0.68 -10.01
C LEU A 75 6.21 0.31 -9.14
N ALA A 76 5.32 -0.54 -9.64
CA ALA A 76 4.12 -0.96 -8.90
C ALA A 76 4.45 -1.66 -7.58
N THR A 77 5.31 -2.68 -7.61
CA THR A 77 5.68 -3.45 -6.41
C THR A 77 6.39 -2.59 -5.36
N ILE A 78 7.22 -1.64 -5.79
CA ILE A 78 7.86 -0.67 -4.88
C ILE A 78 6.80 0.25 -4.24
N ALA A 79 5.87 0.79 -5.04
CA ALA A 79 4.80 1.64 -4.53
C ALA A 79 3.92 0.89 -3.51
N ILE A 80 3.59 -0.38 -3.77
CA ILE A 80 2.85 -1.24 -2.84
C ILE A 80 3.58 -1.40 -1.51
N ALA A 81 4.87 -1.74 -1.53
CA ALA A 81 5.64 -1.90 -0.30
C ALA A 81 5.82 -0.57 0.46
N CYS A 82 5.98 0.55 -0.24
CA CYS A 82 5.97 1.88 0.39
C CYS A 82 4.62 2.19 1.05
N ALA A 83 3.50 1.89 0.39
CA ALA A 83 2.17 2.10 0.92
C ALA A 83 1.92 1.27 2.19
N VAL A 84 2.25 -0.02 2.16
CA VAL A 84 2.14 -0.89 3.33
C VAL A 84 3.11 -0.47 4.45
N GLY A 85 4.33 -0.07 4.10
CA GLY A 85 5.29 0.49 5.06
C GLY A 85 4.73 1.73 5.76
N TYR A 86 4.06 2.61 5.02
CA TYR A 86 3.40 3.80 5.58
C TYR A 86 2.24 3.44 6.51
N LEU A 87 1.39 2.48 6.12
CA LEU A 87 0.30 1.98 6.98
C LEU A 87 0.86 1.43 8.31
N ASN A 88 1.92 0.63 8.25
CA ASN A 88 2.59 0.10 9.44
C ASN A 88 3.18 1.22 10.31
N PHE A 89 3.91 2.15 9.70
CA PHE A 89 4.55 3.27 10.40
C PHE A 89 3.53 4.16 11.12
N ARG A 90 2.42 4.50 10.46
CA ARG A 90 1.36 5.35 11.03
C ARG A 90 0.31 4.57 11.83
N ARG A 91 0.42 3.25 11.91
CA ARG A 91 -0.55 2.35 12.56
C ARG A 91 -1.97 2.51 12.03
N VAL A 92 -2.10 2.72 10.72
CA VAL A 92 -3.38 2.82 10.01
C VAL A 92 -3.76 1.45 9.46
N ALA A 93 -5.06 1.14 9.47
CA ALA A 93 -5.61 -0.14 9.01
C ALA A 93 -4.93 -1.36 9.67
N PRO A 94 -4.97 -1.46 11.01
CA PRO A 94 -4.44 -2.63 11.71
C PRO A 94 -5.13 -3.89 11.18
N GLY A 95 -4.32 -4.89 10.81
CA GLY A 95 -4.81 -6.14 10.20
C GLY A 95 -4.84 -6.16 8.67
N TRP A 96 -4.17 -5.23 7.98
CA TRP A 96 -4.02 -5.27 6.51
C TRP A 96 -3.49 -6.62 5.99
N CYS A 97 -2.74 -7.38 6.80
CA CYS A 97 -2.20 -8.69 6.46
C CYS A 97 -3.23 -9.84 6.52
N VAL A 98 -4.35 -9.65 7.21
CA VAL A 98 -5.39 -10.68 7.37
C VAL A 98 -5.98 -11.01 6.00
N ASP A 99 -6.05 -12.30 5.68
CA ASP A 99 -6.53 -12.85 4.40
C ASP A 99 -5.74 -12.42 3.15
N ARG A 100 -4.54 -11.84 3.32
CA ARG A 100 -3.69 -11.36 2.21
C ARG A 100 -2.27 -11.96 2.23
N PRO A 101 -2.12 -13.30 2.25
CA PRO A 101 -0.82 -13.95 2.42
C PRO A 101 0.16 -13.69 1.27
N HIS A 102 -0.30 -13.51 0.03
CA HIS A 102 0.61 -13.26 -1.10
C HIS A 102 1.15 -11.83 -1.04
N LEU A 103 0.31 -10.87 -0.66
CA LEU A 103 0.70 -9.48 -0.45
C LEU A 103 1.70 -9.36 0.69
N VAL A 104 1.49 -10.09 1.80
CA VAL A 104 2.46 -10.19 2.89
C VAL A 104 3.80 -10.68 2.36
N LYS A 105 3.82 -11.79 1.61
CA LYS A 105 5.05 -12.33 1.02
C LYS A 105 5.75 -11.34 0.08
N LEU A 106 5.02 -10.64 -0.79
CA LEU A 106 5.58 -9.60 -1.65
C LEU A 106 6.28 -8.50 -0.83
N VAL A 107 5.61 -8.01 0.21
CA VAL A 107 6.12 -6.92 1.04
C VAL A 107 7.34 -7.37 1.84
N GLU A 108 7.33 -8.56 2.42
CA GLU A 108 8.48 -9.14 3.14
C GLU A 108 9.69 -9.29 2.23
N ASN A 109 9.50 -9.82 1.02
CA ASN A 109 10.54 -9.91 0.01
C ASN A 109 11.17 -8.54 -0.29
N LEU A 110 10.35 -7.49 -0.44
CA LEU A 110 10.83 -6.14 -0.72
C LEU A 110 11.52 -5.49 0.47
N PHE A 111 10.99 -5.66 1.68
CA PHE A 111 11.58 -5.14 2.91
C PHE A 111 12.95 -5.76 3.23
N SER A 112 13.21 -6.98 2.76
CA SER A 112 14.53 -7.62 2.90
C SER A 112 15.64 -6.95 2.05
N ARG A 113 15.29 -6.05 1.13
CA ARG A 113 16.25 -5.41 0.22
C ARG A 113 16.95 -4.22 0.90
N GLU A 114 18.23 -4.04 0.60
CA GLU A 114 19.03 -2.92 1.11
C GLU A 114 18.39 -1.55 0.79
N SER A 115 17.77 -1.41 -0.38
CA SER A 115 17.09 -0.17 -0.78
C SER A 115 15.97 0.23 0.18
N PHE A 116 15.22 -0.74 0.72
CA PHE A 116 14.16 -0.48 1.70
C PHE A 116 14.74 -0.25 3.10
N ALA A 117 15.70 -1.07 3.51
CA ALA A 117 16.37 -0.92 4.82
C ALA A 117 17.01 0.48 5.00
N ARG A 118 17.54 1.06 3.91
CA ARG A 118 18.15 2.40 3.93
C ARG A 118 17.15 3.56 3.90
N THR A 119 15.88 3.30 3.65
CA THR A 119 14.83 4.31 3.53
C THR A 119 13.70 4.09 4.53
N GLU A 120 13.94 3.32 5.59
CA GLU A 120 12.96 3.18 6.67
C GLU A 120 12.63 4.55 7.27
N PRO A 121 11.35 4.81 7.59
CA PRO A 121 10.97 6.05 8.23
C PRO A 121 11.67 6.17 9.60
N PRO A 122 12.06 7.40 10.01
CA PRO A 122 12.68 7.60 11.32
C PRO A 122 11.74 7.15 12.43
N LYS A 123 12.31 6.61 13.51
CA LYS A 123 11.54 6.24 14.70
C LYS A 123 10.82 7.49 15.23
N ALA A 124 9.51 7.36 15.46
CA ALA A 124 8.66 8.42 16.01
C ALA A 124 8.98 8.70 17.48
#